data_AF-A0A7C4WEE0-F1
#
_entry.id   AF-A0A7C4WEE0-F1
#
_cell.length_a   1.000
_cell.length_b   1.000
_cell.length_c   1.000
_cell.angle_alpha   90.00
_cell.angle_beta   90.00
_cell.angle_gamma   90.00
#
_symmetry.space_group_name_H-M   'P 1'
#
loop_
_entity.id
_entity.type
_entity.pdbx_description
1 polymer ?
#
loop_
_entity_poly.entity_id
_entity_poly.type
_entity_poly.pdbx_seq_one_letter_code
_entity_poly.pdbx_strand_id
1 'polypeptide(L)'
;MIKAIGEIEGDTYLLGTEEGLAYRAKLIYDDKNILPVNCRAVCIDMKKITPRKILNCLENLKPKVSIDREITVKAREVIFNSLELLR
;
A
#
# COMPACT_ATOMS: atom_id res chain seq x y z
N MET A 1 10.79 2.80 -2.65
CA MET A 1 10.36 3.92 -3.51
C MET A 1 10.21 5.21 -2.72
N ILE A 2 9.24 5.35 -1.78
CA ILE A 2 9.03 6.61 -1.03
C ILE A 2 10.31 7.10 -0.35
N LYS A 3 10.97 6.27 0.46
CA LYS A 3 12.23 6.64 1.13
C LYS A 3 13.31 7.15 0.15
N ALA A 4 13.45 6.49 -1.00
CA ALA A 4 14.45 6.85 -2.01
C ALA A 4 14.23 8.24 -2.62
N ILE A 5 12.99 8.76 -2.64
CA ILE A 5 12.69 10.12 -3.10
C ILE A 5 13.38 11.17 -2.21
N GLY A 6 13.51 10.89 -0.91
CA GLY A 6 14.22 11.76 0.03
C GLY A 6 15.74 11.61 0.02
N GLU A 7 16.28 10.56 -0.60
CA GLU A 7 17.71 10.23 -0.58
C GLU A 7 18.40 10.51 -1.92
N ILE A 8 17.67 10.38 -3.03
CA ILE A 8 18.19 10.59 -4.37
C ILE A 8 18.01 12.05 -4.75
N GLU A 9 19.05 12.70 -5.25
CA GLU A 9 18.97 14.07 -5.77
C GLU A 9 18.06 14.15 -7.00
N GLY A 10 17.21 15.18 -7.02
CA GLY A 10 16.31 15.45 -8.13
C GLY A 10 15.12 16.31 -7.72
N ASP A 11 14.64 17.09 -8.68
CA ASP A 11 13.44 17.90 -8.50
C ASP A 11 12.17 17.16 -8.96
N THR A 12 12.33 16.20 -9.88
CA THR A 12 11.22 15.44 -10.48
C THR A 12 11.42 13.93 -10.38
N TYR A 13 10.39 13.21 -9.92
CA TYR A 13 10.40 11.76 -9.74
C TYR A 13 9.23 11.11 -10.46
N LEU A 14 9.52 10.13 -11.33
CA LEU A 14 8.51 9.37 -12.07
C LEU A 14 8.28 8.00 -11.39
N LEU A 15 7.06 7.73 -10.94
CA LEU A 15 6.72 6.49 -10.24
C LEU A 15 6.00 5.52 -11.18
N GLY A 16 6.71 4.44 -11.55
CA GLY A 16 6.18 3.34 -12.36
C GLY A 16 5.48 2.28 -11.51
N THR A 17 4.38 2.65 -10.84
CA THR A 17 3.53 1.73 -10.05
C THR A 17 2.07 2.19 -10.12
N GLU A 18 1.19 1.71 -9.23
CA GLU A 18 -0.16 2.25 -9.14
C GLU A 18 -0.18 3.76 -8.81
N GLU A 19 -1.13 4.48 -9.39
CA GLU A 19 -1.25 5.94 -9.26
C GLU A 19 -1.47 6.40 -7.80
N GLY A 20 -2.01 5.52 -6.96
CA GLY A 20 -2.19 5.75 -5.53
C GLY A 20 -0.88 6.01 -4.77
N LEU A 21 0.23 5.38 -5.15
CA LEU A 21 1.52 5.62 -4.50
C LEU A 21 2.07 7.01 -4.84
N ALA A 22 1.87 7.47 -6.08
CA ALA A 22 2.28 8.81 -6.50
C ALA A 22 1.52 9.89 -5.74
N TYR A 23 0.20 9.72 -5.55
CA TYR A 23 -0.58 10.60 -4.68
C TYR A 23 -0.04 10.62 -3.24
N ARG A 24 0.25 9.46 -2.65
CA ARG A 24 0.80 9.38 -1.29
C ARG A 24 2.17 10.07 -1.17
N ALA A 25 3.05 9.88 -2.15
CA ALA A 25 4.38 10.46 -2.15
C ALA A 25 4.35 11.99 -2.27
N LYS A 26 3.45 12.56 -3.08
CA LYS A 26 3.20 14.02 -3.16
C LYS A 26 2.82 14.64 -1.81
N LEU A 27 2.06 13.91 -0.98
CA LEU A 27 1.67 14.41 0.34
C LEU A 27 2.82 14.40 1.37
N ILE A 28 3.85 13.59 1.13
CA ILE A 28 5.01 13.45 2.03
C ILE A 28 6.12 14.42 1.63
N TYR A 29 6.33 14.62 0.34
CA TYR A 29 7.33 15.52 -0.23
C TYR A 29 6.63 16.56 -1.11
N ASP A 30 6.06 17.58 -0.48
CA ASP A 30 5.28 18.64 -1.15
C ASP A 30 6.16 19.63 -1.94
N ASP A 31 7.46 19.66 -1.64
CA ASP A 31 8.51 20.42 -2.30
C ASP A 31 8.99 19.79 -3.61
N LYS A 32 8.68 18.51 -3.86
CA LYS A 32 9.16 17.73 -5.00
C LYS A 32 8.07 17.51 -6.06
N ASN A 33 8.45 17.52 -7.33
CA ASN A 33 7.55 17.22 -8.43
C ASN A 33 7.43 15.71 -8.66
N ILE A 34 6.39 15.09 -8.10
CA ILE A 34 6.19 13.64 -8.20
C ILE A 34 5.10 13.35 -9.24
N LEU A 35 5.35 12.46 -10.20
CA LEU A 35 4.38 12.11 -11.25
C LEU A 35 4.26 10.59 -11.41
N PRO A 36 3.04 10.04 -11.56
CA PRO A 36 2.90 8.65 -11.99
C PRO A 36 3.32 8.52 -13.45
N VAL A 37 4.00 7.43 -13.81
CA VAL A 37 4.31 7.14 -15.23
C VAL A 37 3.03 6.89 -16.04
N ASN A 38 2.03 6.27 -15.41
CA ASN A 38 0.72 6.02 -16.02
C ASN A 38 -0.40 6.35 -15.02
N CYS A 39 -1.11 7.45 -15.25
CA CYS A 39 -2.24 7.85 -14.41
C CYS A 39 -3.43 6.86 -14.45
N ARG A 40 -3.43 5.92 -15.41
CA ARG A 40 -4.45 4.86 -15.53
C ARG A 40 -4.01 3.54 -14.91
N ALA A 41 -2.82 3.46 -14.31
CA ALA A 41 -2.37 2.30 -13.55
C ALA A 41 -3.14 2.24 -12.21
N VAL A 42 -4.37 1.73 -12.28
CA VAL A 42 -5.28 1.64 -11.14
C VAL A 42 -5.58 0.18 -10.84
N CYS A 43 -5.26 -0.28 -9.64
CA CYS A 43 -5.71 -1.58 -9.15
C CYS A 43 -7.19 -1.51 -8.77
N ILE A 44 -8.04 -2.11 -9.59
CA ILE A 44 -9.51 -2.10 -9.41
C ILE A 44 -9.88 -2.69 -8.03
N ASP A 45 -9.20 -3.75 -7.60
CA ASP A 45 -9.46 -4.40 -6.31
C ASP A 45 -9.13 -3.49 -5.12
N MET A 46 -8.02 -2.75 -5.18
CA MET A 46 -7.70 -1.76 -4.14
C MET A 46 -8.76 -0.65 -4.06
N LYS A 47 -9.29 -0.21 -5.21
CA LYS A 47 -10.33 0.83 -5.27
C LYS A 47 -11.74 0.33 -4.92
N LYS A 48 -11.92 -0.97 -4.65
CA LYS A 48 -13.18 -1.47 -4.06
C LYS A 48 -13.40 -0.93 -2.64
N ILE A 49 -12.34 -0.49 -1.95
CA ILE A 49 -12.38 0.11 -0.62
C ILE A 49 -12.78 1.59 -0.75
N THR A 50 -13.89 1.98 -0.13
CA THR A 50 -14.43 3.36 -0.21
C THR A 50 -14.77 3.88 1.19
N PRO A 51 -14.78 5.22 1.41
CA PRO A 51 -15.16 5.79 2.71
C PRO A 51 -16.53 5.30 3.22
N ARG A 52 -17.52 5.15 2.33
CA ARG A 52 -18.84 4.60 2.67
C ARG A 52 -18.77 3.16 3.16
N LYS A 53 -17.96 2.31 2.52
CA LYS A 53 -17.76 0.91 2.96
C LYS A 53 -16.97 0.83 4.26
N ILE A 54 -16.00 1.73 4.47
CA ILE A 54 -15.25 1.84 5.73
C ILE A 54 -16.20 2.22 6.88
N LEU A 55 -17.04 3.24 6.70
CA LEU A 55 -18.06 3.63 7.69
C LEU A 55 -18.95 2.44 8.05
N ASN A 56 -19.53 1.78 7.04
CA ASN A 56 -20.38 0.61 7.24
C ASN A 56 -19.63 -0.54 7.95
N CYS A 57 -18.33 -0.72 7.66
CA CYS A 57 -17.50 -1.73 8.32
C CYS A 57 -17.33 -1.43 9.81
N LEU A 58 -17.09 -0.17 10.17
CA LEU A 58 -16.92 0.27 11.55
C LEU A 58 -18.21 0.18 12.36
N GLU A 59 -19.35 0.56 11.77
CA GLU A 59 -20.67 0.48 12.42
C GLU A 59 -21.11 -0.96 12.69
N ASN A 60 -20.82 -1.87 11.75
CA ASN A 60 -21.30 -3.25 11.81
C ASN A 60 -20.24 -4.26 12.28
N LEU A 61 -19.00 -3.82 12.47
CA LEU A 61 -17.82 -4.66 12.74
C LEU A 61 -17.67 -5.85 11.77
N LYS A 62 -18.00 -5.62 10.48
CA LYS A 62 -18.04 -6.64 9.43
C LYS A 62 -17.50 -6.10 8.09
N PRO A 63 -16.87 -6.94 7.26
CA PRO A 63 -16.70 -8.39 7.44
C PRO A 63 -15.57 -8.73 8.42
N LYS A 64 -15.75 -9.83 9.16
CA LYS A 64 -14.67 -10.44 9.94
C LYS A 64 -13.87 -11.36 9.01
N VAL A 65 -12.56 -11.17 8.93
CA VAL A 65 -11.67 -12.08 8.22
C VAL A 65 -11.45 -13.32 9.10
N SER A 66 -11.76 -14.50 8.56
CA SER A 66 -11.52 -15.79 9.21
C SER A 66 -10.77 -16.71 8.26
N ILE A 67 -9.74 -17.38 8.79
CA ILE A 67 -8.89 -18.32 8.05
C ILE A 67 -8.79 -19.57 8.91
N ASP A 68 -8.77 -20.75 8.28
CA ASP A 68 -8.61 -22.01 9.00
C ASP A 68 -7.31 -22.05 9.79
N ARG A 69 -7.37 -22.67 10.97
CA ARG A 69 -6.23 -22.71 11.91
C ARG A 69 -4.98 -23.31 11.29
N GLU A 70 -5.14 -24.38 10.51
CA GLU A 70 -4.01 -25.06 9.85
C GLU A 70 -3.29 -24.14 8.87
N ILE A 71 -4.05 -23.38 8.05
CA ILE A 71 -3.50 -22.41 7.10
C ILE A 71 -2.80 -21.27 7.87
N THR A 72 -3.44 -20.78 8.93
CA THR A 72 -2.88 -19.67 9.73
C THR A 72 -1.54 -20.04 10.36
N VAL A 73 -1.39 -21.27 10.89
CA VAL A 73 -0.12 -21.74 11.47
C VAL A 73 0.99 -21.76 10.43
N LYS A 74 0.74 -22.37 9.27
CA LYS A 74 1.72 -22.49 8.18
C LYS A 74 2.12 -21.12 7.62
N ALA A 75 1.14 -20.26 7.32
CA ALA A 75 1.41 -18.93 6.80
C ALA A 75 2.17 -18.06 7.81
N ARG A 76 1.84 -18.17 9.10
CA ARG A 76 2.53 -17.45 10.16
C ARG A 76 4.00 -17.85 10.23
N GLU A 77 4.32 -19.14 10.25
CA GLU A 77 5.71 -19.62 10.30
C GLU A 77 6.55 -19.02 9.16
N VAL A 78 6.06 -19.09 7.92
CA VAL A 78 6.78 -18.54 6.75
C VAL A 78 7.00 -17.03 6.88
N ILE A 79 5.98 -16.28 7.32
CA ILE A 79 6.09 -14.83 7.50
C ILE A 79 7.12 -14.51 8.59
N PHE A 80 7.10 -15.20 9.72
CA PHE A 80 8.04 -14.95 10.82
C PHE A 80 9.48 -15.29 10.43
N ASN A 81 9.71 -16.43 9.78
CA ASN A 81 11.04 -16.80 9.28
C ASN A 81 11.54 -15.77 8.26
N SER A 82 10.67 -15.27 7.38
CA SER A 82 11.03 -14.22 6.41
C SER A 82 11.45 -12.92 7.10
N LEU A 83 10.78 -12.56 8.20
CA LEU A 83 11.13 -11.37 8.99
C LEU A 83 12.45 -11.53 9.74
N GLU A 84 12.78 -12.73 10.21
CA GLU A 84 14.06 -13.01 10.86
C GLU A 84 15.25 -12.88 9.91
N LEU A 85 15.07 -13.23 8.63
CA LEU A 85 16.10 -13.07 7.59
C LEU A 85 16.34 -11.63 7.15
N LEU A 86 15.39 -10.72 7.41
CA LEU A 86 15.48 -9.30 7.03
C LEU A 86 16.14 -8.44 8.12
N ARG A 87 16.52 -9.03 9.26
CA ARG A 87 17.28 -8.37 10.33
C ARG A 87 18.77 -8.37 10.04
#